data_AF-A0A8K0XDI7-F1
#
_entry.id   AF-A0A8K0XDI7-F1
#
_cell.length_a   1.000
_cell.length_b   1.000
_cell.length_c   1.000
_cell.angle_alpha   90.00
_cell.angle_beta   90.00
_cell.angle_gamma   90.00
#
_symmetry.space_group_name_H-M   'P 1'
#
loop_
_entity.id
_entity.type
_entity.pdbx_description
1 polymer ?
#
loop_
_entity_poly.entity_id
_entity_poly.type
_entity_poly.pdbx_seq_one_letter_code
_entity_poly.pdbx_strand_id
1 'polypeptide(L)'
;ALYTPQPLDRPQFAAAYERFCQGKPIDLSIVMPDVGRPVIDLYQLHVAVMLEGSFMRVDRRKSWNMVGGRLGYVWRPATETEPAMSSPEIAVHLERAYRNRLQHFDYLYVSSVIE
;
A
#
# COMPACT_ATOMS: atom_id res chain seq x y z
N ALA A 1 1.09 -1.20 24.12
CA ALA A 1 0.18 -1.19 22.95
C ALA A 1 1.05 -1.13 21.70
N LEU A 2 0.80 -1.98 20.70
CA LEU A 2 1.51 -1.88 19.42
C LEU A 2 0.97 -0.63 18.71
N TYR A 3 1.76 0.44 18.66
CA TYR A 3 1.39 1.66 17.97
C TYR A 3 1.09 1.34 16.50
N THR A 4 -0.11 1.69 16.05
CA THR A 4 -0.49 1.56 14.65
C THR A 4 -0.32 2.93 14.01
N PRO A 5 0.68 3.13 13.14
CA PRO A 5 0.90 4.41 12.50
C PRO A 5 -0.36 4.80 11.72
N GLN A 6 -0.82 6.03 11.96
CA GLN A 6 -1.94 6.58 11.20
C GLN A 6 -1.44 6.91 9.79
N PRO A 7 -2.27 6.73 8.75
CA PRO A 7 -1.90 7.20 7.42
C PRO A 7 -1.79 8.72 7.41
N LEU A 8 -0.86 9.23 6.61
CA LEU A 8 -0.82 10.65 6.30
C LEU A 8 -2.11 11.08 5.59
N ASP A 9 -2.52 12.33 5.77
CA ASP A 9 -3.54 12.89 4.88
C ASP A 9 -2.97 13.05 3.45
N ARG A 10 -3.86 13.16 2.46
CA ARG A 10 -3.44 13.21 1.05
C ARG A 10 -2.48 14.38 0.74
N PRO A 11 -2.73 15.63 1.20
CA PRO A 11 -1.80 16.74 0.99
C PRO A 11 -0.41 16.50 1.60
N GLN A 12 -0.35 16.02 2.84
CA GLN A 12 0.92 15.74 3.53
C GLN A 12 1.68 14.61 2.85
N PHE A 13 0.98 13.54 2.49
CA PHE A 13 1.57 12.43 1.74
C PHE A 13 2.16 12.93 0.42
N ALA A 14 1.39 13.69 -0.38
CA ALA A 14 1.85 14.17 -1.68
C ALA A 14 3.12 15.03 -1.55
N ALA A 15 3.14 16.00 -0.62
CA ALA A 15 4.28 16.87 -0.40
C ALA A 15 5.52 16.10 0.14
N ALA A 16 5.32 15.18 1.08
CA ALA A 16 6.41 14.39 1.64
C ALA A 16 6.96 13.38 0.63
N TYR A 17 6.07 12.73 -0.12
CA TYR A 17 6.44 11.75 -1.14
C TYR A 17 7.14 12.40 -2.33
N GLU A 18 6.68 13.58 -2.77
CA GLU A 18 7.37 14.36 -3.82
C GLU A 18 8.81 14.68 -3.40
N ARG A 19 9.02 15.20 -2.18
CA ARG A 19 10.36 15.45 -1.62
C ARG A 19 11.18 14.17 -1.52
N PHE A 20 10.57 13.06 -1.10
CA PHE A 20 11.23 11.77 -1.03
C PHE A 20 11.69 11.25 -2.40
N CYS A 21 10.94 11.55 -3.46
CA CYS A 21 11.27 11.19 -4.84
C CYS A 21 12.34 12.09 -5.47
N GLN A 22 12.62 13.28 -4.91
CA GLN A 22 13.64 14.18 -5.46
C GLN A 22 15.00 13.48 -5.53
N GLY A 23 15.56 13.42 -6.74
CA GLY A 23 16.86 12.78 -7.00
C GLY A 23 16.84 11.25 -7.04
N LYS A 24 15.66 10.59 -6.98
CA LYS A 24 15.55 9.13 -7.09
C LYS A 24 14.87 8.72 -8.41
N PRO A 25 15.42 7.74 -9.15
CA PRO A 25 14.75 7.17 -10.31
C PRO A 25 13.66 6.20 -9.85
N ILE A 26 12.55 6.73 -9.34
CA ILE A 26 11.37 5.93 -8.99
C ILE A 26 10.49 5.84 -10.23
N ASP A 27 10.45 4.66 -10.84
CA ASP A 27 9.46 4.37 -11.87
C ASP A 27 8.06 4.47 -11.27
N LEU A 28 7.18 5.33 -11.77
CA LEU A 28 5.81 5.49 -11.27
C LEU A 28 4.78 4.70 -12.09
N SER A 29 5.20 4.10 -13.22
CA SER A 29 4.32 3.29 -14.05
C SER A 29 4.15 1.91 -13.42
N ILE A 30 2.95 1.61 -12.92
CA ILE A 30 2.64 0.28 -12.37
C ILE A 30 1.50 -0.32 -13.17
N VAL A 31 1.83 -1.08 -14.19
CA VAL A 31 0.84 -1.84 -14.94
C VAL A 31 0.41 -3.04 -14.10
N MET A 32 -0.87 -3.07 -13.72
CA MET A 32 -1.48 -4.23 -13.08
C MET A 32 -1.91 -5.23 -14.16
N PRO A 33 -1.62 -6.54 -13.99
CA PRO A 33 -2.06 -7.54 -14.95
C PRO A 33 -3.58 -7.66 -14.95
N ASP A 34 -4.18 -7.73 -16.13
CA ASP A 34 -5.59 -8.10 -16.37
C ASP A 34 -6.65 -7.27 -15.60
N VAL A 35 -6.26 -6.09 -15.13
CA VAL A 35 -7.18 -5.07 -14.63
C VAL A 35 -7.06 -3.90 -15.59
N GLY A 36 -8.16 -3.41 -16.16
CA GLY A 36 -8.18 -2.22 -17.03
C GLY A 36 -7.74 -0.90 -16.34
N ARG A 37 -7.06 -0.99 -15.18
CA ARG A 37 -6.48 0.11 -14.42
C ARG A 37 -4.95 -0.02 -14.37
N PRO A 38 -4.22 0.68 -15.26
CA PRO A 38 -2.76 0.62 -15.34
C PRO A 38 -2.04 1.56 -14.36
N VAL A 39 -2.73 2.22 -13.44
CA VAL A 39 -2.12 3.13 -12.47
C VAL A 39 -2.66 2.82 -11.08
N ILE A 40 -1.77 2.47 -10.16
CA ILE A 40 -2.08 2.36 -8.73
C ILE A 40 -1.96 3.75 -8.12
N ASP A 41 -3.00 4.18 -7.41
CA ASP A 41 -2.90 5.37 -6.56
C ASP A 41 -2.02 5.01 -5.33
N LEU A 42 -0.78 5.50 -5.33
CA LEU A 42 0.20 5.24 -4.26
C LEU A 42 -0.27 5.75 -2.89
N TYR A 43 -1.08 6.82 -2.86
CA TYR A 43 -1.67 7.28 -1.60
C TYR A 43 -2.67 6.25 -1.06
N GLN A 44 -3.56 5.73 -1.92
CA GLN A 44 -4.52 4.71 -1.50
C GLN A 44 -3.81 3.43 -1.05
N LEU A 45 -2.72 3.06 -1.72
CA LEU A 45 -1.90 1.92 -1.34
C LEU A 45 -1.22 2.13 0.02
N HIS A 46 -0.66 3.32 0.29
CA HIS A 46 -0.14 3.71 1.60
C HIS A 46 -1.22 3.59 2.68
N VAL A 47 -2.39 4.21 2.47
CA VAL A 47 -3.52 4.17 3.42
C VAL A 47 -3.92 2.73 3.72
N ALA A 48 -4.12 1.90 2.68
CA ALA A 48 -4.54 0.51 2.86
C ALA A 48 -3.54 -0.32 3.66
N VAL A 49 -2.22 -0.11 3.47
CA VAL A 49 -1.17 -0.81 4.24
C VAL A 49 -1.08 -0.31 5.68
N MET A 50 -1.25 0.99 5.92
CA MET A 50 -1.27 1.55 7.28
C MET A 50 -2.48 1.05 8.08
N LEU A 51 -3.65 0.93 7.45
CA LEU A 51 -4.85 0.35 8.08
C LEU A 51 -4.69 -1.12 8.48
N GLU A 52 -3.87 -1.89 7.76
CA GLU A 52 -3.51 -3.26 8.13
C GLU A 52 -2.40 -3.32 9.21
N GLY A 53 -1.85 -2.16 9.57
CA GLY A 53 -1.00 -1.95 10.72
C GLY A 53 0.49 -1.77 10.41
N SER A 54 0.87 -1.63 9.14
CA SER A 54 2.22 -1.46 8.56
C SER A 54 2.58 -2.57 7.57
N PHE A 55 3.55 -2.26 6.71
CA PHE A 55 4.18 -3.22 5.81
C PHE A 55 4.59 -4.53 6.51
N MET A 56 5.29 -4.46 7.64
CA MET A 56 5.77 -5.67 8.34
C MET A 56 4.61 -6.58 8.78
N ARG A 57 3.47 -6.00 9.17
CA ARG A 57 2.28 -6.77 9.54
C ARG A 57 1.62 -7.37 8.31
N VAL A 58 1.48 -6.61 7.23
CA VAL A 58 0.89 -7.09 5.97
C VAL A 58 1.69 -8.28 5.42
N ASP A 59 3.02 -8.12 5.38
CA ASP A 59 3.97 -9.09 4.85
C ASP A 59 3.99 -10.38 5.70
N ARG A 60 4.11 -10.25 7.02
CA ARG A 60 4.11 -11.41 7.94
C ARG A 60 2.79 -12.19 7.91
N ARG A 61 1.66 -11.50 7.73
CA ARG A 61 0.33 -12.11 7.64
C ARG A 61 -0.01 -12.58 6.22
N LYS A 62 0.85 -12.32 5.23
CA LYS A 62 0.59 -12.58 3.80
C LYS A 62 -0.76 -12.01 3.34
N SER A 63 -1.10 -10.82 3.82
CA SER A 63 -2.43 -10.21 3.69
C SER A 63 -2.55 -9.21 2.52
N TRP A 64 -1.61 -9.25 1.58
CA TRP A 64 -1.64 -8.44 0.35
C TRP A 64 -2.92 -8.63 -0.47
N ASN A 65 -3.55 -9.81 -0.42
CA ASN A 65 -4.85 -10.05 -1.04
C ASN A 65 -5.95 -9.15 -0.47
N MET A 66 -5.94 -8.90 0.85
CA MET A 66 -6.91 -8.01 1.50
C MET A 66 -6.65 -6.54 1.13
N VAL A 67 -5.37 -6.15 1.06
CA VAL A 67 -4.97 -4.81 0.58
C VAL A 67 -5.48 -4.59 -0.85
N GLY A 68 -5.32 -5.58 -1.74
CA GLY A 68 -5.84 -5.49 -3.10
C GLY A 68 -7.36 -5.39 -3.18
N GLY A 69 -8.08 -6.13 -2.33
CA GLY A 69 -9.54 -6.02 -2.20
C GLY A 69 -9.98 -4.62 -1.77
N ARG A 70 -9.30 -4.01 -0.79
CA ARG A 70 -9.57 -2.62 -0.34
C ARG A 70 -9.33 -1.58 -1.43
N LEU A 71 -8.36 -1.81 -2.31
CA LEU A 71 -8.06 -0.94 -3.45
C LEU A 71 -9.04 -1.12 -4.63
N GLY A 72 -10.02 -2.02 -4.49
CA GLY A 72 -11.04 -2.28 -5.50
C GLY A 72 -10.62 -3.32 -6.55
N TYR A 73 -9.47 -3.97 -6.39
CA TYR A 73 -9.06 -5.11 -7.23
C TYR A 73 -9.74 -6.40 -6.77
N VAL A 74 -11.07 -6.37 -6.69
CA VAL A 74 -11.87 -7.43 -6.06
C VAL A 74 -11.96 -8.64 -6.98
N TRP A 75 -11.45 -9.78 -6.51
CA TRP A 75 -11.66 -11.10 -7.11
C TRP A 75 -12.70 -11.89 -6.32
N ARG A 76 -12.65 -11.79 -4.98
CA ARG A 76 -13.68 -12.30 -4.07
C ARG A 76 -14.35 -11.14 -3.36
N PRO A 77 -15.68 -10.97 -3.49
CA PRO A 77 -16.40 -9.90 -2.79
C PRO A 77 -16.35 -10.10 -1.29
N ALA A 78 -16.55 -9.03 -0.54
CA ALA A 78 -16.71 -9.11 0.92
C ALA A 78 -18.00 -9.88 1.26
N THR A 79 -17.96 -10.66 2.33
CA THR A 79 -19.11 -11.32 2.94
C THR A 79 -19.37 -10.72 4.33
N GLU A 80 -20.39 -11.22 5.04
CA GLU A 80 -20.65 -10.80 6.43
C GLU A 80 -19.47 -11.11 7.36
N THR A 81 -18.64 -12.10 7.03
CA THR A 81 -17.57 -12.61 7.89
C THR A 81 -16.16 -12.39 7.32
N GLU A 82 -16.03 -12.18 6.01
CA GLU A 82 -14.73 -12.09 5.33
C GLU A 82 -14.59 -10.78 4.53
N PRO A 83 -13.42 -10.13 4.59
CA PRO A 83 -13.15 -8.94 3.79
C PRO A 83 -13.02 -9.29 2.29
N ALA A 84 -13.26 -8.30 1.43
CA ALA A 84 -12.98 -8.45 0.01
C ALA A 84 -11.49 -8.76 -0.22
N MET A 85 -11.21 -9.62 -1.19
CA MET A 85 -9.85 -10.04 -1.54
C MET A 85 -9.59 -9.91 -3.04
N SER A 86 -8.36 -9.58 -3.39
CA SER A 86 -7.86 -9.66 -4.76
C SER A 86 -7.40 -11.07 -5.12
N SER A 87 -7.08 -11.27 -6.40
CA SER A 87 -6.39 -12.48 -6.82
C SER A 87 -4.95 -12.51 -6.26
N PRO A 88 -4.35 -13.71 -6.16
CA PRO A 88 -2.95 -13.86 -5.73
C PRO A 88 -1.96 -13.10 -6.63
N GLU A 89 -2.22 -13.04 -7.93
CA GLU A 89 -1.39 -12.31 -8.89
C GLU A 89 -1.36 -10.82 -8.54
N ILE A 90 -2.53 -10.21 -8.37
CA ILE A 90 -2.66 -8.81 -7.96
C ILE A 90 -1.92 -8.53 -6.64
N ALA A 91 -2.02 -9.44 -5.66
CA ALA A 91 -1.33 -9.28 -4.39
C ALA A 91 0.21 -9.27 -4.54
N VAL A 92 0.77 -10.15 -5.36
CA VAL A 92 2.22 -10.17 -5.65
C VAL A 92 2.66 -8.88 -6.35
N HIS A 93 1.84 -8.36 -7.26
CA HIS A 93 2.11 -7.09 -7.94
C HIS A 93 2.05 -5.90 -6.97
N LEU A 94 1.06 -5.86 -6.07
CA LEU A 94 0.93 -4.84 -5.03
C LEU A 94 2.10 -4.85 -4.05
N GLU A 95 2.51 -6.03 -3.59
CA GLU A 95 3.67 -6.20 -2.72
C GLU A 95 4.94 -5.63 -3.37
N ARG A 96 5.21 -5.98 -4.63
CA ARG A 96 6.37 -5.48 -5.39
C ARG A 96 6.28 -3.96 -5.59
N ALA A 97 5.11 -3.46 -5.96
CA ALA A 97 4.87 -2.04 -6.16
C ALA A 97 5.14 -1.25 -4.88
N TYR A 98 4.62 -1.72 -3.75
CA TYR A 98 4.83 -1.11 -2.45
C TYR A 98 6.30 -1.14 -2.03
N ARG A 99 6.98 -2.29 -2.14
CA ARG A 99 8.41 -2.43 -1.76
C ARG A 99 9.29 -1.43 -2.52
N ASN A 100 9.06 -1.28 -3.82
CA ASN A 100 9.92 -0.46 -4.66
C ASN A 100 9.68 1.05 -4.50
N ARG A 101 8.51 1.46 -3.99
CA ARG A 101 8.06 2.86 -4.03
C ARG A 101 7.76 3.44 -2.66
N LEU A 102 7.10 2.68 -1.80
CA LEU A 102 6.55 3.17 -0.53
C LEU A 102 7.26 2.62 0.70
N GLN A 103 7.84 1.42 0.67
CA GLN A 103 8.38 0.79 1.87
C GLN A 103 9.41 1.67 2.59
N HIS A 104 10.38 2.23 1.87
CA HIS A 104 11.39 3.07 2.49
C HIS A 104 10.84 4.43 2.95
N PHE A 105 9.90 5.01 2.20
CA PHE A 105 9.19 6.23 2.58
C PHE A 105 8.39 6.03 3.87
N ASP A 106 7.57 4.98 3.92
CA ASP A 106 6.73 4.64 5.06
C ASP A 106 7.56 4.24 6.27
N TYR A 107 8.70 3.57 6.08
CA TYR A 107 9.64 3.30 7.17
C TYR A 107 10.14 4.60 7.82
N LEU A 108 10.57 5.59 7.03
CA LEU A 108 11.04 6.88 7.53
C LEU A 108 9.91 7.62 8.27
N TYR A 109 8.72 7.66 7.68
CA TYR A 109 7.54 8.25 8.31
C TYR A 109 7.22 7.58 9.66
N VAL A 110 7.09 6.25 9.68
CA VAL A 110 6.79 5.49 10.90
C VAL A 110 7.88 5.68 11.96
N SER A 111 9.16 5.71 11.58
CA SER A 111 10.25 5.98 12.52
C SER A 111 10.15 7.39 13.13
N SER A 112 9.81 8.41 12.34
CA SER A 112 9.69 9.79 12.83
C SER A 112 8.47 10.04 13.73
N VAL A 113 7.46 9.16 13.68
CA VAL A 113 6.22 9.28 14.46
C VAL A 113 6.27 8.44 15.75
N ILE A 114 7.14 7.43 15.79
CA ILE A 114 7.33 6.55 16.96
C ILE A 114 8.41 7.08 17.92
N GLU A 115 9.24 8.05 17.50
CA GLU A 115 10.10 8.85 18.39
C GLU A 115 9.29 9.80 19.29
#